data_AF-A0AAD6AB94-F1
#
_entry.id   AF-A0AAD6AB94-F1
#
_cell.length_a   1.000
_cell.length_b   1.000
_cell.length_c   1.000
_cell.angle_alpha   90.00
_cell.angle_beta   90.00
_cell.angle_gamma   90.00
#
_symmetry.space_group_name_H-M   'P 1'
#
loop_
_entity.id
_entity.type
_entity.pdbx_description
1 polymer ?
#
loop_
_entity_poly.entity_id
_entity_poly.type
_entity_poly.pdbx_seq_one_letter_code
_entity_poly.pdbx_strand_id
1 'polypeptide(L)'
;GLLKLQDWELKLLDTVKRFMTQRVKSDKEYAALLLSMTQQTEKQEAADYVSTVNKSWGAVVRQTEALGRVLRSHADQLNSGPLHRLASLIRDKQQLKRSYQSLHCQLEATNTK
;
A
#
# COMPACT_ATOMS: atom_id res chain seq x y z
N GLY A 1 -30.80 -3.97 -8.82
CA GLY A 1 -31.06 -2.52 -8.74
C GLY A 1 -29.74 -1.77 -8.57
N LEU A 2 -29.62 -0.59 -9.18
CA LEU A 2 -28.39 0.21 -9.25
C LEU A 2 -27.79 0.56 -7.88
N LEU A 3 -28.62 0.88 -6.88
CA LEU A 3 -28.14 1.18 -5.53
C LEU A 3 -27.40 0.03 -4.87
N LYS A 4 -27.92 -1.21 -5.01
CA LYS A 4 -27.26 -2.41 -4.48
C LYS A 4 -25.90 -2.63 -5.16
N LEU A 5 -25.78 -2.37 -6.45
CA LEU A 5 -24.50 -2.46 -7.16
C LEU A 5 -23.48 -1.47 -6.61
N GLN A 6 -23.88 -0.21 -6.41
CA GLN A 6 -23.01 0.81 -5.83
C GLN A 6 -22.53 0.46 -4.41
N ASP A 7 -23.38 -0.19 -3.60
CA ASP A 7 -22.98 -0.72 -2.29
C ASP A 7 -21.90 -1.81 -2.38
N TRP A 8 -22.03 -2.72 -3.34
CA TRP A 8 -21.02 -3.75 -3.57
C TRP A 8 -19.68 -3.16 -4.03
N GLU A 9 -19.72 -2.20 -4.94
CA GLU A 9 -18.52 -1.53 -5.41
C GLU A 9 -17.83 -0.74 -4.29
N LEU A 10 -18.58 -0.04 -3.42
CA LEU A 10 -18.00 0.63 -2.25
C LEU A 10 -17.33 -0.37 -1.30
N LYS A 11 -18.00 -1.50 -1.01
CA LYS A 11 -17.43 -2.57 -0.18
C LYS A 11 -16.15 -3.16 -0.78
N LEU A 12 -16.10 -3.32 -2.09
CA LEU A 12 -14.89 -3.75 -2.80
C LEU A 12 -13.77 -2.73 -2.63
N LEU A 13 -14.03 -1.44 -2.87
CA LEU A 13 -13.02 -0.39 -2.72
C LEU A 13 -12.47 -0.29 -1.29
N ASP A 14 -13.32 -0.44 -0.27
CA ASP A 14 -12.90 -0.50 1.13
C ASP A 14 -12.05 -1.74 1.44
N THR A 15 -12.29 -2.85 0.74
CA THR A 15 -11.48 -4.07 0.86
C THR A 15 -10.10 -3.87 0.24
N VAL A 16 -10.03 -3.29 -0.96
CA VAL A 16 -8.77 -2.93 -1.62
C VAL A 16 -7.98 -1.93 -0.79
N LYS A 17 -8.64 -0.94 -0.19
CA LYS A 17 -8.00 0.04 0.70
C LYS A 17 -7.34 -0.64 1.89
N ARG A 18 -8.07 -1.53 2.57
CA ARG A 18 -7.52 -2.31 3.70
C ARG A 18 -6.33 -3.17 3.29
N PHE A 19 -6.44 -3.84 2.15
CA PHE A 19 -5.34 -4.62 1.59
C PHE A 19 -4.09 -3.76 1.35
N MET A 20 -4.24 -2.61 0.68
CA MET A 20 -3.12 -1.71 0.40
C MET A 20 -2.51 -1.13 1.67
N THR A 21 -3.33 -0.74 2.66
CA THR A 21 -2.84 -0.27 3.97
C THR A 21 -1.99 -1.35 4.65
N GLN A 22 -2.46 -2.60 4.65
CA GLN A 22 -1.72 -3.71 5.22
C GLN A 22 -0.42 -3.96 4.44
N ARG A 23 -0.46 -3.85 3.10
CA ARG A 23 0.72 -4.02 2.25
C ARG A 23 1.79 -2.98 2.56
N VAL A 24 1.42 -1.69 2.67
CA VAL A 24 2.33 -0.61 3.08
C VAL A 24 2.99 -0.93 4.42
N LYS A 25 2.19 -1.34 5.41
CA LYS A 25 2.70 -1.68 6.75
C LYS A 25 3.71 -2.84 6.69
N SER A 26 3.32 -3.94 6.06
CA SER A 26 4.16 -5.13 5.95
C SER A 26 5.46 -4.87 5.18
N ASP A 27 5.40 -4.10 4.08
CA ASP A 27 6.60 -3.78 3.30
C ASP A 27 7.56 -2.87 4.10
N LYS A 28 7.05 -1.94 4.92
CA LYS A 28 7.88 -1.11 5.82
C LYS A 28 8.54 -1.91 6.93
N GLU A 29 7.78 -2.79 7.58
CA GLU A 29 8.28 -3.67 8.63
C GLU A 29 9.37 -4.61 8.09
N TYR A 30 9.12 -5.22 6.92
CA TYR A 30 10.08 -6.11 6.31
C TYR A 30 11.35 -5.38 5.83
N ALA A 31 11.20 -4.20 5.23
CA ALA A 31 12.34 -3.34 4.89
C ALA A 31 13.19 -2.99 6.12
N ALA A 32 12.56 -2.66 7.25
CA ALA A 32 13.28 -2.36 8.50
C ALA A 32 14.06 -3.56 9.03
N LEU A 33 13.49 -4.77 8.95
CA LEU A 33 14.18 -6.00 9.34
C LEU A 33 15.42 -6.27 8.47
N LEU A 34 15.29 -6.14 7.14
CA LEU A 34 16.41 -6.33 6.21
C LEU A 34 17.54 -5.33 6.49
N LEU A 35 17.21 -4.05 6.68
CA LEU A 35 18.21 -3.01 6.95
C LEU A 35 18.90 -3.18 8.31
N SER A 36 18.16 -3.63 9.34
CA SER A 36 18.74 -3.92 10.66
C SER A 36 19.72 -5.10 10.58
N MET A 37 19.39 -6.14 9.82
CA MET A 37 20.24 -7.31 9.64
C MET A 37 21.57 -6.95 8.94
N THR A 38 21.53 -6.10 7.91
CA THR A 38 22.75 -5.69 7.19
C THR A 38 23.65 -4.80 8.06
N GLN A 39 23.08 -3.89 8.86
CA GLN A 39 23.83 -3.04 9.80
C GLN A 39 24.54 -3.84 10.91
N GLN A 40 23.95 -4.95 11.36
CA GLN A 40 24.60 -5.83 12.34
C GLN A 40 25.81 -6.56 11.73
N THR A 41 25.72 -6.89 10.44
CA THR A 41 26.78 -7.61 9.72
C THR A 41 27.99 -6.72 9.45
N GLU A 42 27.77 -5.45 9.09
CA GLU A 42 28.86 -4.46 8.87
C GLU A 42 29.74 -4.24 10.11
N LYS A 43 29.18 -4.36 11.33
CA LYS A 43 29.94 -4.21 12.58
C LYS A 43 30.92 -5.35 12.84
N GLN A 44 30.74 -6.48 12.14
CA GLN A 44 31.49 -7.71 12.38
C GLN A 44 32.61 -7.95 11.34
N GLU A 45 32.62 -7.19 10.23
CA GLU A 45 33.62 -7.29 9.15
C GLU A 45 34.98 -6.64 9.46
N ALA A 46 35.23 -6.20 10.70
CA ALA A 46 36.51 -5.61 11.13
C ALA A 46 37.71 -6.58 11.16
N ALA A 47 37.59 -7.78 10.57
CA ALA A 47 38.67 -8.75 10.47
C ALA A 47 39.30 -8.70 9.07
N ASP A 48 40.62 -8.51 9.00
CA ASP A 48 41.46 -8.42 7.79
C ASP A 48 41.54 -9.73 6.97
N TYR A 49 40.42 -10.41 6.73
CA TYR A 49 40.37 -11.68 6.01
C TYR A 49 39.76 -11.51 4.61
N VAL A 50 40.63 -11.41 3.60
CA VAL A 50 40.22 -11.26 2.19
C VAL A 50 40.13 -12.64 1.52
N SER A 51 39.00 -13.33 1.69
CA SER A 51 38.69 -14.56 0.96
C SER A 51 37.60 -14.34 -0.10
N THR A 52 37.52 -15.22 -1.11
CA THR A 52 36.42 -15.22 -2.09
C THR A 52 35.06 -15.37 -1.41
N VAL A 53 34.99 -16.19 -0.35
CA VAL A 53 33.79 -16.37 0.46
C VAL A 53 33.39 -15.05 1.12
N ASN A 54 34.35 -14.33 1.71
CA ASN A 54 34.09 -13.02 2.33
C ASN A 54 33.58 -11.98 1.31
N LYS A 55 34.20 -11.94 0.12
CA LYS A 55 33.74 -11.04 -0.97
C LYS A 55 32.30 -11.35 -1.41
N SER A 56 31.99 -12.64 -1.59
CA SER A 56 30.63 -13.08 -1.96
C SER A 56 29.62 -12.79 -0.85
N TRP A 57 29.99 -12.97 0.41
CA TRP A 57 29.15 -12.63 1.55
C TRP A 57 28.85 -11.12 1.60
N GLY A 58 29.86 -10.26 1.45
CA GLY A 58 29.64 -8.82 1.39
C GLY A 58 28.74 -8.39 0.23
N ALA A 59 28.76 -9.12 -0.90
CA ALA A 59 27.82 -8.88 -2.00
C ALA A 59 26.37 -9.22 -1.60
N VAL A 60 26.15 -10.33 -0.89
CA VAL A 60 24.83 -10.72 -0.35
C VAL A 60 24.30 -9.65 0.62
N VAL A 61 25.15 -9.15 1.52
CA VAL A 61 24.79 -8.08 2.47
C VAL A 61 24.34 -6.82 1.73
N ARG A 62 25.14 -6.33 0.78
CA ARG A 62 24.82 -5.13 -0.02
C ARG A 62 23.54 -5.29 -0.85
N GLN A 63 23.33 -6.45 -1.45
CA GLN A 63 22.10 -6.70 -2.22
C GLN A 63 20.86 -6.76 -1.32
N THR A 64 21.01 -7.33 -0.13
CA THR A 64 19.94 -7.37 0.89
C THR A 64 19.58 -5.97 1.38
N GLU A 65 20.58 -5.11 1.58
CA GLU A 65 20.39 -3.72 1.95
C GLU A 65 19.66 -2.94 0.84
N ALA A 66 20.10 -3.11 -0.41
CA ALA A 66 19.47 -2.50 -1.57
C ALA A 66 18.00 -2.92 -1.70
N LEU A 67 17.69 -4.20 -1.49
CA LEU A 67 16.32 -4.70 -1.47
C LEU A 67 15.49 -4.03 -0.36
N GLY A 68 16.03 -3.90 0.85
CA GLY A 68 15.37 -3.19 1.95
C GLY A 68 15.03 -1.73 1.59
N ARG A 69 15.95 -1.02 0.92
CA ARG A 69 15.72 0.35 0.43
C ARG A 69 14.62 0.42 -0.63
N VAL A 70 14.60 -0.52 -1.57
CA VAL A 70 13.56 -0.62 -2.61
C VAL A 70 12.19 -0.88 -2.00
N LEU A 71 12.07 -1.83 -1.07
CA LEU A 71 10.81 -2.14 -0.40
C LEU A 71 10.25 -0.95 0.38
N ARG A 72 11.10 -0.22 1.10
CA ARG A 72 10.69 1.02 1.80
C ARG A 72 10.16 2.06 0.82
N SER A 73 10.87 2.29 -0.28
CA SER A 73 10.46 3.22 -1.34
C SER A 73 9.11 2.83 -1.95
N HIS A 74 8.92 1.55 -2.27
CA HIS A 74 7.65 1.04 -2.80
C HIS A 74 6.49 1.24 -1.81
N ALA A 75 6.73 1.00 -0.51
CA ALA A 75 5.72 1.23 0.51
C ALA A 75 5.33 2.71 0.60
N ASP A 76 6.29 3.63 0.51
CA ASP A 76 6.03 5.08 0.52
C ASP A 76 5.31 5.56 -0.74
N GLN A 77 5.70 5.06 -1.92
CA GLN A 77 5.03 5.35 -3.19
C GLN A 77 3.60 4.82 -3.21
N LEU A 78 3.38 3.59 -2.71
CA LEU A 78 2.05 3.00 -2.58
C LEU A 78 1.15 3.82 -1.64
N ASN A 79 1.71 4.27 -0.52
CA ASN A 79 0.99 5.04 0.49
C ASN A 79 0.62 6.45 0.01
N SER A 80 1.57 7.16 -0.60
CA SER A 80 1.39 8.55 -1.03
C SER A 80 0.62 8.70 -2.35
N GLY A 81 0.72 7.72 -3.26
CA GLY A 81 0.06 7.76 -4.56
C GLY A 81 -1.24 6.95 -4.61
N PRO A 82 -1.18 5.64 -4.92
CA PRO A 82 -2.37 4.82 -5.14
C PRO A 82 -3.35 4.80 -3.95
N LEU A 83 -2.86 4.63 -2.71
CA LEU A 83 -3.75 4.55 -1.54
C LEU A 83 -4.50 5.87 -1.29
N HIS A 84 -3.82 7.01 -1.48
CA HIS A 84 -4.44 8.32 -1.38
C HIS A 84 -5.52 8.51 -2.47
N ARG A 85 -5.22 8.17 -3.72
CA ARG A 85 -6.17 8.25 -4.84
C ARG A 85 -7.39 7.35 -4.62
N LEU A 86 -7.18 6.13 -4.11
CA LEU A 86 -8.27 5.21 -3.77
C LEU A 86 -9.17 5.78 -2.66
N ALA A 87 -8.59 6.40 -1.64
CA ALA A 87 -9.37 7.06 -0.59
C ALA A 87 -10.23 8.21 -1.14
N SER A 88 -9.71 8.98 -2.11
CA SER A 88 -10.49 10.01 -2.81
C SER A 88 -11.61 9.42 -3.64
N LEU A 89 -11.33 8.39 -4.45
CA LEU A 89 -12.32 7.70 -5.25
C LEU A 89 -13.49 7.15 -4.42
N ILE A 90 -13.21 6.60 -3.24
CA ILE A 90 -14.25 6.12 -2.30
C ILE A 90 -15.15 7.28 -1.87
N ARG A 91 -14.59 8.44 -1.49
CA ARG A 91 -15.37 9.61 -1.08
C ARG A 91 -16.23 10.13 -2.21
N ASP A 92 -15.66 10.26 -3.41
CA ASP A 92 -16.36 10.76 -4.60
C ASP A 92 -17.53 9.83 -4.97
N LYS A 93 -17.31 8.52 -4.91
CA LYS A 93 -18.36 7.52 -5.16
C LYS A 93 -19.46 7.55 -4.12
N GLN A 94 -19.12 7.72 -2.83
CA GLN A 94 -20.12 7.89 -1.76
C GLN A 94 -20.97 9.14 -1.97
N GLN A 95 -20.35 10.24 -2.40
CA GLN A 95 -21.07 11.48 -2.73
C GLN A 95 -22.00 11.27 -3.93
N LEU A 96 -21.50 10.66 -5.00
CA LEU A 96 -22.29 10.37 -6.20
C LEU A 96 -23.52 9.49 -5.89
N LYS A 97 -23.35 8.47 -5.05
CA LYS A 97 -24.45 7.62 -4.58
C LYS A 97 -25.54 8.45 -3.86
N ARG A 98 -25.14 9.33 -2.95
CA ARG A 98 -26.10 10.19 -2.21
C ARG A 98 -26.85 11.13 -3.16
N SER A 99 -26.15 11.76 -4.10
CA SER A 99 -26.76 12.63 -5.10
C SER A 99 -27.77 11.88 -5.98
N TYR A 100 -27.41 10.68 -6.44
CA TYR A 100 -28.32 9.83 -7.21
C TYR A 100 -29.57 9.44 -6.42
N GLN A 101 -29.42 9.02 -5.16
CA GLN A 101 -30.56 8.68 -4.30
C GLN A 101 -31.49 9.87 -4.10
N SER A 102 -30.94 11.06 -3.82
CA SER A 102 -31.72 12.28 -3.63
C SER A 102 -32.50 12.65 -4.89
N LEU A 103 -31.85 12.61 -6.07
CA LEU A 103 -32.50 12.92 -7.34
C LEU A 103 -33.61 11.91 -7.67
N HIS A 104 -33.36 10.62 -7.42
CA HIS A 104 -34.34 9.58 -7.67
C HIS A 104 -35.60 9.76 -6.81
N CYS A 105 -35.43 10.03 -5.51
CA CYS A 105 -36.56 10.32 -4.62
C CYS A 105 -37.34 11.58 -5.04
N GLN A 106 -36.66 12.62 -5.53
CA GLN A 106 -37.33 13.83 -6.03
C GLN A 106 -38.19 13.53 -7.26
N LEU A 107 -37.67 12.76 -8.21
CA LEU A 107 -38.39 12.37 -9.42
C LEU A 107 -39.61 11.50 -9.12
N GLU A 108 -39.49 10.56 -8.19
CA GLU A 108 -40.63 9.74 -7.72
C GLU A 108 -41.70 10.62 -7.04
N ALA A 109 -41.29 11.62 -6.27
CA ALA A 109 -42.22 12.55 -5.61
C ALA A 109 -42.91 13.52 -6.60
N THR A 110 -42.28 13.86 -7.73
CA THR A 110 -42.91 14.67 -8.78
C THR A 110 -43.84 13.86 -9.68
N ASN A 111 -43.55 12.58 -9.91
CA ASN A 111 -44.41 11.70 -10.74
C ASN A 111 -45.66 11.21 -10.00
N THR A 112 -45.72 11.36 -8.69
CA THR A 112 -46.88 11.00 -7.86
C THR A 112 -47.82 12.19 -7.57
N LYS A 113 -47.57 13.35 -8.20
CA LYS A 113 -48.42 14.55 -8.19
C LYS A 113 -49.08 14.75 -9.55
#